data_AF-A0A411MII3-F1
#
_entry.id   AF-A0A411MII3-F1
#
_cell.length_a   1.000
_cell.length_b   1.000
_cell.length_c   1.000
_cell.angle_alpha   90.00
_cell.angle_beta   90.00
_cell.angle_gamma   90.00
#
_symmetry.space_group_name_H-M   'P 1'
#
loop_
_entity.id
_entity.type
_entity.pdbx_description
1 polymer ?
#
loop_
_entity_poly.entity_id
_entity_poly.type
_entity_poly.pdbx_seq_one_letter_code
_entity_poly.pdbx_strand_id
1 'polypeptide(L)'
;MNAKLDFDATKLYEALKYQIHVAIDYCHTLDKDDVLWIEVFGDVTIEGRDQIEVKEYSDSLTDSHENFWNTLNNWLKPEFDHSQYANLILLTTQAYGERTAIKGWPQWSGDQRLAALEAILKDAETRFDKKPPGEDSEQGEAGGKPSAPSKALTLQRKVMAKEMRRSLIDALPKVKIITEQPDLAGLISRYKKAYLKSIHEHRTDDFLNDLFGFMTSAVKVTEGWRFTTAEFNRKFTELTARYMIGSVRFPRVNTELIEREAAILDVRERPYAQKLDEIGGEEDVILEATADLLHAQEYIAELIKDCTTSQEDVDGYSKNHMRTHSAHRSEVMSDCDQSSPRTKLQQASLKFYHSRCRLDVVKFRNFEDTPVEFRNGIYHMLADAVHASPAKEFHWRLWK
;
A
#
# COMPACT_ATOMS: atom_id res chain seq x y z
N MET A 1 -7.48 -4.86 -29.58
CA MET A 1 -6.19 -5.35 -29.03
C MET A 1 -6.53 -6.44 -28.02
N ASN A 2 -6.33 -7.72 -28.33
CA ASN A 2 -6.67 -8.81 -27.40
C ASN A 2 -5.93 -10.11 -27.74
N ALA A 3 -4.61 -10.03 -27.86
CA ALA A 3 -3.77 -11.22 -27.76
C ALA A 3 -3.00 -11.09 -26.43
N LYS A 4 -3.39 -11.88 -25.43
CA LYS A 4 -2.60 -12.01 -24.20
C LYS A 4 -1.32 -12.73 -24.58
N LEU A 5 -0.16 -12.19 -24.18
CA LEU A 5 1.13 -12.87 -24.35
C LEU A 5 1.12 -14.17 -23.53
N ASP A 6 1.83 -15.20 -24.01
CA ASP A 6 1.86 -16.54 -23.39
C ASP A 6 2.46 -16.54 -21.97
N PHE A 7 3.18 -15.47 -21.59
CA PHE A 7 3.72 -15.28 -20.25
C PHE A 7 2.93 -14.20 -19.50
N ASP A 8 2.09 -14.63 -18.57
CA ASP A 8 1.31 -13.76 -17.68
C ASP A 8 1.85 -13.86 -16.24
N ALA A 9 2.73 -12.92 -15.89
CA ALA A 9 3.32 -12.83 -14.55
C ALA A 9 2.33 -12.32 -13.48
N THR A 10 1.10 -11.98 -13.86
CA THR A 10 0.09 -11.42 -12.93
C THR A 10 -0.16 -12.37 -11.76
N LYS A 11 -0.27 -13.67 -12.00
CA LYS A 11 -0.48 -14.67 -10.94
C LYS A 11 0.68 -14.75 -9.94
N LEU A 12 1.91 -14.61 -10.43
CA LEU A 12 3.09 -14.58 -9.55
C LEU A 12 3.08 -13.32 -8.68
N TYR A 13 2.70 -12.19 -9.26
CA TYR A 13 2.58 -10.93 -8.55
C TYR A 13 1.43 -10.92 -7.54
N GLU A 14 0.30 -11.55 -7.85
CA GLU A 14 -0.83 -11.75 -6.94
C GLU A 14 -0.41 -12.61 -5.74
N ALA A 15 0.26 -13.74 -5.98
CA ALA A 15 0.77 -14.60 -4.92
C ALA A 15 1.79 -13.88 -4.03
N LEU A 16 2.71 -13.11 -4.63
CA LEU A 16 3.65 -12.30 -3.86
C LEU A 16 2.91 -11.23 -3.04
N LYS A 17 1.92 -10.55 -3.61
CA LYS A 17 1.09 -9.59 -2.87
C LYS A 17 0.40 -10.24 -1.68
N TYR A 18 -0.16 -11.43 -1.85
CA TYR A 18 -0.78 -12.21 -0.78
C TYR A 18 0.23 -12.49 0.34
N GLN A 19 1.40 -13.01 0.00
CA GLN A 19 2.47 -13.29 0.95
C GLN A 19 2.93 -12.04 1.73
N ILE A 20 3.09 -10.90 1.07
CA ILE A 20 3.46 -9.65 1.76
C ILE A 20 2.36 -9.19 2.71
N HIS A 21 1.08 -9.37 2.39
CA HIS A 21 -0.01 -9.06 3.32
C HIS A 21 -0.04 -10.01 4.51
N VAL A 22 0.29 -11.29 4.31
CA VAL A 22 0.52 -12.23 5.43
C VAL A 22 1.67 -11.74 6.31
N ALA A 23 2.80 -11.35 5.72
CA ALA A 23 3.94 -10.80 6.47
C ALA A 23 3.57 -9.54 7.27
N ILE A 24 2.79 -8.62 6.67
CA ILE A 24 2.27 -7.42 7.34
C ILE A 24 1.43 -7.78 8.58
N ASP A 25 0.57 -8.79 8.49
CA ASP A 25 -0.23 -9.25 9.63
C ASP A 25 0.66 -9.86 10.72
N TYR A 26 1.63 -10.70 10.34
CA TYR A 26 2.58 -11.30 11.28
C TYR A 26 3.48 -10.28 11.98
N CYS A 27 3.79 -9.14 11.36
CA CYS A 27 4.52 -8.05 11.99
C CYS A 27 3.86 -7.54 13.29
N HIS A 28 2.53 -7.64 13.42
CA HIS A 28 1.82 -7.28 14.66
C HIS A 28 1.97 -8.30 15.80
N THR A 29 2.50 -9.49 15.50
CA THR A 29 2.73 -10.57 16.47
C THR A 29 4.17 -10.61 16.99
N LEU A 30 5.03 -9.72 16.50
CA LEU A 30 6.46 -9.74 16.83
C LEU A 30 6.69 -9.29 18.27
N ASP A 31 7.48 -10.06 19.01
CA ASP A 31 8.03 -9.63 20.29
C ASP A 31 9.11 -8.56 20.09
N LYS A 32 9.53 -7.89 21.17
CA LYS A 32 10.40 -6.71 21.10
C LYS A 32 11.67 -6.90 20.26
N ASP A 33 12.30 -8.07 20.35
CA ASP A 33 13.58 -8.40 19.73
C ASP A 33 13.43 -9.36 18.53
N ASP A 34 12.19 -9.66 18.11
CA ASP A 34 11.91 -10.48 16.94
C ASP A 34 12.35 -9.79 15.64
N VAL A 35 12.74 -10.61 14.66
CA VAL A 35 13.03 -10.19 13.30
C VAL A 35 12.21 -11.04 12.33
N LEU A 36 11.42 -10.36 11.49
CA LEU A 36 10.70 -10.97 10.39
C LEU A 36 11.51 -10.86 9.10
N TRP A 37 11.57 -11.95 8.34
CA TRP A 37 12.24 -12.10 7.06
C TRP A 37 11.23 -12.52 5.98
N ILE A 38 11.43 -12.05 4.76
CA ILE A 38 10.59 -12.36 3.60
C ILE A 38 11.49 -12.90 2.49
N GLU A 39 11.14 -14.05 1.90
CA GLU A 39 11.87 -14.69 0.77
C GLU A 39 13.35 -15.07 1.02
N VAL A 40 13.89 -14.86 2.22
CA VAL A 40 15.29 -15.21 2.54
C VAL A 40 15.43 -16.63 3.09
N PHE A 41 14.60 -16.97 4.07
CA PHE A 41 14.60 -18.29 4.72
C PHE A 41 13.34 -19.10 4.42
N GLY A 42 12.62 -18.70 3.38
CA GLY A 42 11.27 -19.15 3.01
C GLY A 42 10.32 -17.96 2.87
N ASP A 43 9.04 -18.24 2.61
CA ASP A 43 8.05 -17.22 2.24
C ASP A 43 7.95 -16.10 3.32
N VAL A 44 7.68 -16.48 4.57
CA VAL A 44 7.71 -15.57 5.74
C VAL A 44 8.36 -16.29 6.92
N THR A 45 9.33 -15.66 7.57
CA THR A 45 10.07 -16.27 8.68
C THR A 45 10.24 -15.31 9.85
N ILE A 46 10.02 -15.78 11.07
CA ILE A 46 10.33 -15.08 12.31
C ILE A 46 11.42 -15.88 12.99
N GLU A 47 12.60 -15.26 13.13
CA GLU A 47 13.82 -15.91 13.57
C GLU A 47 13.62 -16.68 14.89
N GLY A 48 14.03 -17.94 14.93
CA GLY A 48 13.87 -18.80 16.12
C GLY A 48 12.46 -19.34 16.37
N ARG A 49 11.42 -18.70 15.80
CA ARG A 49 10.02 -18.94 16.18
C ARG A 49 9.23 -19.66 15.10
N ASP A 50 8.99 -19.02 13.97
CA ASP A 50 8.06 -19.49 12.95
C ASP A 50 8.71 -19.45 11.58
N GLN A 51 8.67 -20.56 10.85
CA GLN A 51 8.75 -20.50 9.39
C GLN A 51 7.35 -20.76 8.84
N ILE A 52 6.87 -19.86 7.99
CA ILE A 52 5.53 -19.90 7.41
C ILE A 52 5.68 -20.04 5.89
N GLU A 53 5.18 -21.16 5.37
CA GLU A 53 4.99 -21.41 3.95
C GLU A 53 3.59 -20.90 3.55
N VAL A 54 3.52 -19.92 2.66
CA VAL A 54 2.29 -19.25 2.25
C VAL A 54 1.83 -19.79 0.90
N LYS A 55 0.55 -20.20 0.81
CA LYS A 55 0.01 -20.88 -0.37
C LYS A 55 -1.39 -20.40 -0.70
N GLU A 56 -1.56 -19.79 -1.86
CA GLU A 56 -2.85 -19.33 -2.38
C GLU A 56 -3.34 -20.31 -3.45
N TYR A 57 -4.30 -21.16 -3.08
CA TYR A 57 -4.89 -22.21 -3.92
C TYR A 57 -6.41 -22.23 -3.75
N SER A 58 -7.13 -22.58 -4.83
CA SER A 58 -8.59 -22.60 -4.85
C SER A 58 -9.23 -23.97 -4.63
N ASP A 59 -8.47 -25.05 -4.82
CA ASP A 59 -8.94 -26.43 -4.64
C ASP A 59 -8.74 -26.93 -3.21
N SER A 60 -9.30 -28.09 -2.87
CA SER A 60 -9.23 -28.63 -1.50
C SER A 60 -7.87 -29.25 -1.19
N LEU A 61 -7.40 -29.04 0.04
CA LEU A 61 -6.22 -29.69 0.59
C LEU A 61 -6.55 -31.16 0.92
N THR A 62 -6.15 -32.07 0.02
CA THR A 62 -6.32 -33.53 0.17
C THR A 62 -5.05 -34.23 0.63
N ASP A 63 -5.16 -35.49 1.05
CA ASP A 63 -4.04 -36.31 1.52
C ASP A 63 -2.96 -36.51 0.46
N SER A 64 -3.31 -36.40 -0.82
CA SER A 64 -2.37 -36.50 -1.94
C SER A 64 -2.13 -35.15 -2.63
N HIS A 65 -2.48 -34.04 -1.99
CA HIS A 65 -2.30 -32.73 -2.59
C HIS A 65 -0.82 -32.34 -2.60
N GLU A 66 -0.32 -31.89 -3.75
CA GLU A 66 1.10 -31.60 -3.94
C GLU A 66 1.62 -30.49 -3.01
N ASN A 67 0.78 -29.50 -2.73
CA ASN A 67 1.11 -28.39 -1.83
C ASN A 67 1.66 -28.90 -0.47
N PHE A 68 0.93 -29.81 0.16
CA PHE A 68 1.30 -30.37 1.46
C PHE A 68 2.64 -31.13 1.39
N TRP A 69 2.76 -32.06 0.44
CA TRP A 69 3.95 -32.90 0.33
C TRP A 69 5.19 -32.15 -0.15
N ASN A 70 5.02 -31.14 -1.01
CA ASN A 70 6.11 -30.29 -1.46
C ASN A 70 6.62 -29.40 -0.32
N THR A 71 5.72 -28.88 0.51
CA THR A 71 6.05 -28.11 1.72
C THR A 71 6.87 -28.96 2.70
N LEU A 72 6.40 -30.18 3.03
CA LEU A 72 7.16 -31.11 3.85
C LEU A 72 8.52 -31.44 3.22
N ASN A 73 8.56 -31.75 1.93
CA ASN A 73 9.81 -32.05 1.24
C ASN A 73 10.80 -30.88 1.31
N ASN A 74 10.34 -29.63 1.19
CA ASN A 74 11.19 -28.45 1.31
C ASN A 74 11.79 -28.30 2.72
N TRP A 75 10.99 -28.48 3.77
CA TRP A 75 11.48 -28.40 5.16
C TRP A 75 12.45 -29.51 5.57
N LEU A 76 12.46 -30.63 4.84
CA LEU A 76 13.35 -31.75 5.15
C LEU A 76 14.67 -31.68 4.36
N LYS A 77 14.79 -30.76 3.40
CA LYS A 77 16.04 -30.59 2.62
C LYS A 77 17.23 -30.32 3.55
N PRO A 78 18.41 -30.92 3.31
CA PRO A 78 19.59 -30.70 4.14
C PRO A 78 20.01 -29.23 4.25
N GLU A 79 19.73 -28.43 3.23
CA GLU A 79 20.05 -27.00 3.20
C GLU A 79 19.12 -26.16 4.09
N PHE A 80 17.97 -26.71 4.48
CA PHE A 80 17.01 -26.04 5.36
C PHE A 80 17.11 -26.62 6.77
N ASP A 81 17.79 -25.91 7.65
CA ASP A 81 17.90 -26.29 9.06
C ASP A 81 16.61 -25.99 9.82
N HIS A 82 15.63 -26.89 9.68
CA HIS A 82 14.35 -26.77 10.34
C HIS A 82 14.45 -26.77 11.88
N SER A 83 15.60 -27.16 12.47
CA SER A 83 15.80 -27.18 13.93
C SER A 83 15.82 -25.79 14.56
N GLN A 84 16.08 -24.75 13.76
CA GLN A 84 16.13 -23.35 14.18
C GLN A 84 14.74 -22.77 14.49
N TYR A 85 13.67 -23.43 14.06
CA TYR A 85 12.30 -22.93 14.22
C TYR A 85 11.53 -23.75 15.24
N ALA A 86 10.78 -23.08 16.10
CA ALA A 86 9.83 -23.72 17.00
C ALA A 86 8.61 -24.27 16.24
N ASN A 87 8.18 -23.59 15.17
CA ASN A 87 7.02 -23.95 14.36
C ASN A 87 7.34 -23.92 12.86
N LEU A 88 6.75 -24.88 12.13
CA LEU A 88 6.74 -24.95 10.67
C LEU A 88 5.28 -24.87 10.23
N ILE A 89 4.87 -23.80 9.58
CA ILE A 89 3.45 -23.48 9.38
C ILE A 89 3.14 -23.50 7.89
N LEU A 90 2.25 -24.41 7.47
CA LEU A 90 1.61 -24.32 6.16
C LEU A 90 0.38 -23.43 6.30
N LEU A 91 0.45 -22.20 5.79
CA LEU A 91 -0.65 -21.25 5.75
C LEU A 91 -1.27 -21.25 4.35
N THR A 92 -2.54 -21.65 4.25
CA THR A 92 -3.19 -21.86 2.95
C THR A 92 -4.64 -21.38 2.93
N THR A 93 -5.08 -20.90 1.76
CA THR A 93 -6.47 -20.57 1.47
C THR A 93 -7.36 -21.82 1.29
N GLN A 94 -6.75 -22.99 1.07
CA GLN A 94 -7.46 -24.23 0.85
C GLN A 94 -8.23 -24.67 2.11
N ALA A 95 -9.47 -25.12 1.92
CA ALA A 95 -10.17 -25.95 2.91
C ALA A 95 -9.70 -27.41 2.83
N TYR A 96 -9.81 -28.15 3.93
CA TYR A 96 -9.58 -29.60 3.88
C TYR A 96 -10.59 -30.29 2.96
N GLY A 97 -10.12 -31.28 2.19
CA GLY A 97 -11.03 -32.17 1.46
C GLY A 97 -11.88 -33.01 2.42
N GLU A 98 -13.16 -33.23 2.11
CA GLU A 98 -14.11 -33.91 3.02
C GLU A 98 -13.61 -35.23 3.59
N ARG A 99 -12.93 -36.02 2.74
CA ARG A 99 -12.44 -37.37 3.04
C ARG A 99 -10.96 -37.42 3.47
N THR A 100 -10.32 -36.27 3.59
CA THR A 100 -8.89 -36.22 3.89
C THR A 100 -8.62 -36.64 5.33
N ALA A 101 -7.61 -37.47 5.56
CA ALA A 101 -7.16 -37.83 6.89
C ALA A 101 -6.48 -36.63 7.57
N ILE A 102 -5.66 -35.84 6.84
CA ILE A 102 -4.87 -34.72 7.39
C ILE A 102 -5.69 -33.61 8.07
N LYS A 103 -7.03 -33.63 7.96
CA LYS A 103 -7.90 -32.74 8.76
C LYS A 103 -7.78 -32.99 10.27
N GLY A 104 -7.32 -34.17 10.69
CA GLY A 104 -7.04 -34.50 12.10
C GLY A 104 -5.67 -34.02 12.59
N TRP A 105 -4.87 -33.35 11.75
CA TRP A 105 -3.49 -32.95 12.05
C TRP A 105 -3.31 -32.15 13.35
N PRO A 106 -4.19 -31.16 13.67
CA PRO A 106 -4.06 -30.38 14.90
C PRO A 106 -4.19 -31.21 16.19
N GLN A 107 -4.83 -32.38 16.12
CA GLN A 107 -5.15 -33.24 17.26
C GLN A 107 -4.16 -34.41 17.41
N TRP A 108 -3.30 -34.62 16.41
CA TRP A 108 -2.37 -35.74 16.37
C TRP A 108 -1.03 -35.42 17.04
N SER A 109 -0.47 -36.40 17.75
CA SER A 109 0.92 -36.42 18.17
C SER A 109 1.88 -36.61 16.98
N GLY A 110 3.18 -36.41 17.20
CA GLY A 110 4.21 -36.68 16.17
C GLY A 110 4.12 -38.09 15.60
N ASP A 111 3.95 -39.11 16.45
CA ASP A 111 3.81 -40.50 16.03
C ASP A 111 2.52 -40.75 15.24
N GLN A 112 1.41 -40.13 15.65
CA GLN A 112 0.14 -40.24 14.94
C GLN A 112 0.21 -39.58 13.55
N ARG A 113 0.89 -38.42 13.45
CA ARG A 113 1.17 -37.76 12.16
C ARG A 113 2.00 -38.67 11.26
N LEU A 114 3.06 -39.26 11.80
CA LEU A 114 3.94 -40.16 11.05
C LEU A 114 3.19 -41.39 10.53
N ALA A 115 2.41 -42.04 11.39
CA ALA A 115 1.58 -43.19 11.02
C ALA A 115 0.53 -42.82 9.95
N ALA A 116 -0.07 -41.63 10.03
CA ALA A 116 -0.98 -41.14 9.01
C ALA A 116 -0.28 -40.94 7.65
N LEU A 117 0.92 -40.35 7.62
CA LEU A 117 1.70 -40.21 6.39
C LEU A 117 2.08 -41.57 5.78
N GLU A 118 2.45 -42.56 6.60
CA GLU A 118 2.72 -43.93 6.15
C GLU A 118 1.48 -44.58 5.54
N ALA A 119 0.31 -44.41 6.16
CA ALA A 119 -0.95 -44.93 5.63
C ALA A 119 -1.32 -44.26 4.30
N ILE A 120 -1.15 -42.94 4.19
CA ILE A 120 -1.41 -42.19 2.95
C ILE A 120 -0.49 -42.67 1.82
N LEU A 121 0.80 -42.84 2.08
CA LEU A 121 1.74 -43.38 1.09
C LEU A 121 1.33 -44.80 0.68
N LYS A 122 1.03 -45.69 1.64
CA LYS A 122 0.62 -47.07 1.35
C LYS A 122 -0.63 -47.13 0.46
N ASP A 123 -1.61 -46.28 0.73
CA ASP A 123 -2.82 -46.18 -0.09
C ASP A 123 -2.51 -45.66 -1.50
N ALA A 124 -1.60 -44.68 -1.62
CA ALA A 124 -1.17 -44.15 -2.91
C ALA A 124 -0.38 -45.19 -3.73
N GLU A 125 0.51 -45.96 -3.11
CA GLU A 125 1.21 -47.09 -3.73
C GLU A 125 0.22 -48.16 -4.21
N THR A 126 -0.74 -48.53 -3.36
CA THR A 126 -1.77 -49.52 -3.71
C THR A 126 -2.62 -49.07 -4.91
N ARG A 127 -2.92 -47.77 -5.01
CA ARG A 127 -3.63 -47.20 -6.17
C ARG A 127 -2.76 -47.21 -7.42
N PHE A 128 -1.47 -46.93 -7.29
CA PHE A 128 -0.51 -46.95 -8.39
C PHE A 128 -0.29 -48.36 -8.94
N ASP A 129 -0.11 -49.35 -8.08
CA ASP A 129 0.08 -50.77 -8.44
C ASP A 129 -1.15 -51.37 -9.14
N LYS A 130 -2.35 -50.86 -8.82
CA LYS A 130 -3.61 -51.30 -9.44
C LYS A 130 -3.91 -50.59 -10.78
N LYS A 131 -3.14 -49.57 -11.18
CA LYS A 131 -3.41 -48.82 -12.41
C LYS A 131 -3.04 -49.70 -13.62
N PRO A 132 -3.98 -50.02 -14.53
CA PRO A 132 -3.67 -50.81 -15.71
C PRO A 132 -2.65 -50.07 -16.61
N PRO A 133 -1.73 -50.79 -17.28
CA PRO A 133 -0.81 -50.16 -18.23
C PRO A 133 -1.59 -49.65 -19.45
N GLY A 134 -1.83 -48.34 -19.55
CA GLY A 134 -2.21 -47.71 -20.83
C GLY A 134 -3.25 -46.59 -20.85
N GLU A 135 -3.78 -46.06 -19.73
CA GLU A 135 -4.87 -45.07 -19.83
C GLU A 135 -4.46 -43.63 -20.20
N ASP A 136 -3.16 -43.29 -20.31
CA ASP A 136 -2.72 -41.90 -20.60
C ASP A 136 -1.86 -41.76 -21.88
N SER A 137 -1.84 -42.76 -22.77
CA SER A 137 -1.14 -42.64 -24.06
C SER A 137 -2.14 -42.53 -25.21
N GLU A 138 -2.64 -41.31 -25.43
CA GLU A 138 -3.03 -40.93 -26.79
C GLU A 138 -1.78 -40.99 -27.67
N GLN A 139 -1.89 -41.81 -28.72
CA GLN A 139 -0.90 -42.13 -29.76
C GLN A 139 0.07 -43.26 -29.40
N GLY A 140 -0.33 -44.43 -29.89
CA GLY A 140 0.33 -45.71 -29.75
C GLY A 140 1.78 -45.74 -30.17
N GLU A 141 2.57 -46.48 -29.39
CA GLU A 141 3.62 -47.34 -29.89
C GLU A 141 3.72 -48.54 -28.94
N ALA A 142 3.73 -49.74 -29.52
CA ALA A 142 3.77 -51.00 -28.80
C ALA A 142 5.15 -51.18 -28.12
N GLY A 143 5.21 -50.75 -26.86
CA GLY A 143 6.34 -50.95 -25.96
C GLY A 143 5.93 -50.47 -24.57
N GLY A 144 5.38 -51.38 -23.75
CA GLY A 144 4.81 -51.05 -22.45
C GLY A 144 5.82 -50.41 -21.50
N LYS A 145 5.86 -49.07 -21.47
CA LYS A 145 6.54 -48.34 -20.40
C LYS A 145 5.69 -48.46 -19.13
N PRO A 146 6.29 -48.77 -17.96
CA PRO A 146 5.58 -48.69 -16.69
C PRO A 146 4.98 -47.28 -16.53
N SER A 147 3.75 -47.20 -16.02
CA SER A 147 3.08 -45.92 -15.77
C SER A 147 3.96 -45.07 -14.84
N ALA A 148 4.17 -43.80 -15.16
CA ALA A 148 4.94 -42.92 -14.29
C ALA A 148 4.14 -42.60 -13.02
N PRO A 149 4.78 -42.56 -11.83
CA PRO A 149 4.09 -42.15 -10.61
C PRO A 149 3.61 -40.71 -10.72
N SER A 150 2.49 -40.39 -10.06
CA SER A 150 2.05 -39.01 -9.95
C SER A 150 3.10 -38.16 -9.23
N LYS A 151 3.08 -36.84 -9.44
CA LYS A 151 3.98 -35.93 -8.74
C LYS A 151 3.76 -35.98 -7.22
N ALA A 152 2.52 -36.12 -6.76
CA ALA A 152 2.20 -36.37 -5.37
C ALA A 152 2.85 -37.64 -4.81
N LEU A 153 2.73 -38.79 -5.50
CA LEU A 153 3.34 -40.05 -5.08
C LEU A 153 4.88 -39.94 -5.08
N THR A 154 5.44 -39.23 -6.05
CA THR A 154 6.89 -38.97 -6.10
C THR A 154 7.36 -38.18 -4.89
N LEU A 155 6.62 -37.15 -4.47
CA LEU A 155 6.92 -36.37 -3.26
C LEU A 155 6.74 -37.20 -1.99
N GLN A 156 5.68 -38.01 -1.91
CA GLN A 156 5.44 -38.93 -0.79
C GLN A 156 6.62 -39.88 -0.58
N ARG A 157 7.08 -40.55 -1.66
CA ARG A 157 8.25 -41.43 -1.62
C ARG A 157 9.51 -40.70 -1.13
N LYS A 158 9.73 -39.45 -1.56
CA LYS A 158 10.88 -38.63 -1.11
C LYS A 158 10.80 -38.29 0.39
N VAL A 159 9.66 -37.76 0.84
CA VAL A 159 9.44 -37.39 2.25
C VAL A 159 9.57 -38.59 3.17
N MET A 160 9.07 -39.75 2.74
CA MET A 160 9.06 -40.99 3.52
C MET A 160 10.33 -41.84 3.35
N ALA A 161 11.33 -41.36 2.59
CA ALA A 161 12.55 -42.11 2.35
C ALA A 161 13.35 -42.33 3.65
N LYS A 162 14.12 -43.43 3.69
CA LYS A 162 14.81 -43.87 4.92
C LYS A 162 15.81 -42.83 5.42
N GLU A 163 16.49 -42.15 4.50
CA GLU A 163 17.43 -41.06 4.74
C GLU A 163 16.77 -39.83 5.38
N MET A 164 15.50 -39.55 5.05
CA MET A 164 14.76 -38.42 5.59
C MET A 164 14.13 -38.73 6.96
N ARG A 165 14.08 -40.01 7.35
CA ARG A 165 13.28 -40.48 8.49
C ARG A 165 13.53 -39.74 9.78
N ARG A 166 14.80 -39.47 10.12
CA ARG A 166 15.16 -38.75 11.35
C ARG A 166 14.68 -37.30 11.30
N SER A 167 15.02 -36.57 10.24
CA SER A 167 14.59 -35.19 10.04
C SER A 167 13.06 -35.08 10.04
N LEU A 168 12.36 -36.04 9.42
CA LEU A 168 10.89 -36.09 9.41
C LEU A 168 10.32 -36.25 10.83
N ILE A 169 10.82 -37.20 11.62
CA ILE A 169 10.39 -37.40 13.01
C ILE A 169 10.62 -36.13 13.83
N ASP A 170 11.77 -35.48 13.65
CA ASP A 170 12.12 -34.25 14.37
C ASP A 170 11.28 -33.03 13.91
N ALA A 171 10.85 -33.00 12.64
CA ALA A 171 10.05 -31.91 12.07
C ALA A 171 8.56 -32.01 12.43
N LEU A 172 7.98 -33.22 12.40
CA LEU A 172 6.53 -33.42 12.49
C LEU A 172 5.85 -32.78 13.71
N PRO A 173 6.43 -32.78 14.93
CA PRO A 173 5.82 -32.10 16.07
C PRO A 173 5.65 -30.58 15.87
N LYS A 174 6.54 -29.96 15.08
CA LYS A 174 6.56 -28.51 14.81
C LYS A 174 5.59 -28.10 13.71
N VAL A 175 5.16 -29.05 12.87
CA VAL A 175 4.30 -28.77 11.72
C VAL A 175 2.89 -28.40 12.15
N LYS A 176 2.43 -27.22 11.73
CA LYS A 176 1.06 -26.72 11.87
C LYS A 176 0.49 -26.47 10.49
N ILE A 177 -0.81 -26.73 10.33
CA ILE A 177 -1.54 -26.45 9.09
C ILE A 177 -2.64 -25.46 9.44
N ILE A 178 -2.56 -24.27 8.88
CA ILE A 178 -3.56 -23.21 9.01
C ILE A 178 -4.29 -23.12 7.67
N THR A 179 -5.48 -23.70 7.61
CA THR A 179 -6.32 -23.73 6.42
C THR A 179 -7.30 -22.56 6.37
N GLU A 180 -8.06 -22.49 5.28
CA GLU A 180 -9.21 -21.59 5.12
C GLU A 180 -8.88 -20.12 5.39
N GLN A 181 -7.65 -19.74 5.05
CA GLN A 181 -7.29 -18.34 5.03
C GLN A 181 -8.10 -17.62 3.94
N PRO A 182 -8.45 -16.34 4.19
CA PRO A 182 -9.17 -15.57 3.19
C PRO A 182 -8.26 -15.39 1.97
N ASP A 183 -8.87 -15.13 0.82
CA ASP A 183 -8.14 -14.63 -0.35
C ASP A 183 -7.55 -13.23 -0.08
N LEU A 184 -6.79 -12.69 -1.04
CA LEU A 184 -6.15 -11.39 -0.90
C LEU A 184 -7.13 -10.27 -0.47
N ALA A 185 -8.31 -10.20 -1.10
CA ALA A 185 -9.31 -9.18 -0.80
C ALA A 185 -9.88 -9.34 0.62
N GLY A 186 -10.15 -10.57 1.04
CA GLY A 186 -10.60 -10.89 2.38
C GLY A 186 -9.53 -10.64 3.45
N LEU A 187 -8.25 -10.89 3.14
CA LEU A 187 -7.11 -10.63 4.01
C LEU A 187 -6.96 -9.12 4.27
N ILE A 188 -7.00 -8.31 3.21
CA ILE A 188 -6.99 -6.84 3.28
C ILE A 188 -8.17 -6.34 4.13
N SER A 189 -9.38 -6.83 3.85
CA SER A 189 -10.59 -6.42 4.56
C SER A 189 -10.52 -6.75 6.06
N ARG A 190 -10.00 -7.94 6.40
CA ARG A 190 -9.78 -8.36 7.78
C ARG A 190 -8.76 -7.46 8.48
N TYR A 191 -7.64 -7.16 7.82
CA TYR A 191 -6.60 -6.29 8.36
C TYR A 191 -7.13 -4.88 8.65
N LYS A 192 -7.84 -4.26 7.70
CA LYS A 192 -8.48 -2.94 7.89
C LYS A 192 -9.37 -2.92 9.13
N LYS A 193 -10.21 -3.95 9.29
CA LYS A 193 -11.13 -4.09 10.43
C LYS A 193 -10.39 -4.29 11.77
N ALA A 194 -9.27 -4.99 11.76
CA ALA A 194 -8.50 -5.30 12.96
C ALA A 194 -7.68 -4.09 13.44
N TYR A 195 -6.94 -3.44 12.53
CA TYR A 195 -5.88 -2.50 12.91
C TYR A 195 -6.13 -1.04 12.50
N LEU A 196 -7.05 -0.75 11.58
CA LEU A 196 -7.20 0.58 10.98
C LEU A 196 -8.49 1.31 11.38
N LYS A 197 -9.13 0.93 12.50
CA LYS A 197 -10.38 1.57 12.96
C LYS A 197 -10.24 3.07 13.29
N SER A 198 -9.04 3.51 13.64
CA SER A 198 -8.73 4.92 13.93
C SER A 198 -8.35 5.73 12.68
N ILE A 199 -8.26 5.09 11.52
CA ILE A 199 -7.89 5.69 10.24
C ILE A 199 -9.16 6.11 9.50
N HIS A 200 -9.11 7.24 8.77
CA HIS A 200 -10.23 7.64 7.91
C HIS A 200 -10.55 6.55 6.88
N GLU A 201 -11.83 6.18 6.74
CA GLU A 201 -12.26 5.03 5.94
C GLU A 201 -11.74 5.08 4.49
N HIS A 202 -11.87 6.23 3.84
CA HIS A 202 -11.42 6.42 2.46
C HIS A 202 -9.88 6.50 2.30
N ARG A 203 -9.13 6.58 3.40
CA ARG A 203 -7.65 6.58 3.42
C ARG A 203 -7.07 5.23 3.85
N THR A 204 -7.91 4.24 4.15
CA THR A 204 -7.44 2.91 4.56
C THR A 204 -6.66 2.19 3.45
N ASP A 205 -7.02 2.43 2.18
CA ASP A 205 -6.27 1.91 1.03
C ASP A 205 -4.92 2.61 0.88
N ASP A 206 -4.87 3.93 1.02
CA ASP A 206 -3.60 4.68 0.98
C ASP A 206 -2.65 4.26 2.10
N PHE A 207 -3.16 4.07 3.32
CA PHE A 207 -2.40 3.54 4.44
C PHE A 207 -1.76 2.20 4.08
N LEU A 208 -2.54 1.28 3.52
CA LEU A 208 -2.08 -0.06 3.17
C LEU A 208 -1.10 -0.04 1.99
N ASN A 209 -1.33 0.80 0.98
CA ASN A 209 -0.43 0.97 -0.15
C ASN A 209 0.93 1.52 0.31
N ASP A 210 0.94 2.50 1.21
CA ASP A 210 2.17 3.05 1.80
C ASP A 210 2.89 2.02 2.67
N LEU A 211 2.16 1.22 3.44
CA LEU A 211 2.74 0.15 4.25
C LEU A 211 3.32 -0.96 3.37
N PHE A 212 2.59 -1.37 2.34
CA PHE A 212 3.05 -2.34 1.34
C PHE A 212 4.30 -1.82 0.61
N GLY A 213 4.30 -0.55 0.20
CA GLY A 213 5.46 0.10 -0.42
C GLY A 213 6.68 0.13 0.49
N PHE A 214 6.50 0.33 1.80
CA PHE A 214 7.57 0.19 2.78
C PHE A 214 8.11 -1.25 2.85
N MET A 215 7.20 -2.23 2.95
CA MET A 215 7.53 -3.65 3.03
C MET A 215 8.21 -4.18 1.75
N THR A 216 8.03 -3.50 0.62
CA THR A 216 8.56 -3.91 -0.70
C THR A 216 9.57 -2.92 -1.28
N SER A 217 10.06 -1.98 -0.48
CA SER A 217 11.02 -0.97 -0.95
C SER A 217 12.30 -1.63 -1.46
N ALA A 218 12.86 -1.09 -2.54
CA ALA A 218 14.04 -1.68 -3.20
C ALA A 218 15.19 -1.91 -2.22
N VAL A 219 15.46 -0.95 -1.33
CA VAL A 219 16.48 -1.06 -0.28
C VAL A 219 16.23 -2.29 0.59
N LYS A 220 15.00 -2.47 1.09
CA LYS A 220 14.65 -3.62 1.91
C LYS A 220 14.87 -4.93 1.15
N VAL A 221 14.36 -5.03 -0.07
CA VAL A 221 14.51 -6.25 -0.90
C VAL A 221 15.97 -6.60 -1.15
N THR A 222 16.83 -5.61 -1.45
CA THR A 222 18.25 -5.85 -1.74
C THR A 222 19.12 -6.09 -0.50
N GLU A 223 18.70 -5.65 0.68
CA GLU A 223 19.45 -5.76 1.94
C GLU A 223 18.94 -6.90 2.84
N GLY A 224 18.49 -8.01 2.24
CA GLY A 224 18.07 -9.21 2.96
C GLY A 224 16.64 -9.16 3.51
N TRP A 225 15.78 -8.27 2.98
CA TRP A 225 14.32 -8.26 3.12
C TRP A 225 13.80 -8.58 4.53
N ARG A 226 14.31 -7.84 5.51
CA ARG A 226 14.03 -8.03 6.95
C ARG A 226 13.43 -6.82 7.63
N PHE A 227 12.64 -7.07 8.67
CA PHE A 227 11.96 -6.07 9.48
C PHE A 227 12.07 -6.43 10.95
N THR A 228 12.64 -5.52 11.73
CA THR A 228 12.58 -5.58 13.19
C THR A 228 11.25 -5.02 13.69
N THR A 229 10.83 -5.43 14.89
CA THR A 229 9.65 -4.88 15.58
C THR A 229 9.70 -3.36 15.70
N ALA A 230 10.87 -2.80 16.01
CA ALA A 230 11.05 -1.36 16.14
C ALA A 230 10.87 -0.59 14.81
N GLU A 231 11.33 -1.16 13.69
CA GLU A 231 11.16 -0.55 12.37
C GLU A 231 9.70 -0.57 11.93
N PHE A 232 9.03 -1.71 12.06
CA PHE A 232 7.62 -1.83 11.71
C PHE A 232 6.75 -0.91 12.56
N ASN A 233 6.92 -0.92 13.88
CA ASN A 233 6.17 -0.06 14.79
C ASN A 233 6.38 1.42 14.49
N ARG A 234 7.60 1.83 14.13
CA ARG A 234 7.87 3.22 13.74
C ARG A 234 7.11 3.59 12.47
N LYS A 235 7.15 2.73 11.45
CA LYS A 235 6.44 2.98 10.19
C LYS A 235 4.92 3.00 10.41
N PHE A 236 4.39 2.01 11.12
CA PHE A 236 2.97 1.93 11.44
C PHE A 236 2.51 3.19 12.20
N THR A 237 3.24 3.61 13.24
CA THR A 237 2.98 4.84 14.01
C THR A 237 2.98 6.09 13.13
N GLU A 238 3.97 6.21 12.23
CA GLU A 238 4.08 7.33 11.29
C GLU A 238 2.86 7.40 10.37
N LEU A 239 2.45 6.26 9.79
CA LEU A 239 1.26 6.17 8.96
C LEU A 239 -0.03 6.43 9.76
N THR A 240 -0.10 5.95 11.00
CA THR A 240 -1.26 6.24 11.87
C THR A 240 -1.38 7.73 12.10
N ALA A 241 -0.31 8.41 12.51
CA ALA A 241 -0.33 9.86 12.73
C ALA A 241 -0.72 10.64 11.45
N ARG A 242 -0.33 10.12 10.28
CA ARG A 242 -0.65 10.74 8.99
C ARG A 242 -2.12 10.61 8.61
N TYR A 243 -2.70 9.42 8.79
CA TYR A 243 -4.03 9.08 8.24
C TYR A 243 -5.15 8.97 9.29
N MET A 244 -4.83 9.12 10.57
CA MET A 244 -5.82 9.00 11.64
C MET A 244 -6.86 10.11 11.63
N ILE A 245 -8.03 9.79 12.20
CA ILE A 245 -9.09 10.74 12.48
C ILE A 245 -8.56 11.86 13.38
N GLY A 246 -8.75 13.11 12.94
CA GLY A 246 -8.25 14.28 13.67
C GLY A 246 -6.74 14.48 13.55
N SER A 247 -6.12 13.92 12.50
CA SER A 247 -4.72 14.19 12.14
C SER A 247 -4.43 15.70 12.17
N VAL A 248 -3.29 16.06 12.76
CA VAL A 248 -2.74 17.42 12.74
C VAL A 248 -1.83 17.65 11.54
N ARG A 249 -1.68 16.66 10.65
CA ARG A 249 -0.90 16.81 9.43
C ARG A 249 -1.78 17.26 8.29
N PHE A 250 -1.30 18.25 7.54
CA PHE A 250 -2.00 18.70 6.34
C PHE A 250 -2.08 17.54 5.31
N PRO A 251 -3.17 17.42 4.55
CA PRO A 251 -3.28 16.40 3.52
C PRO A 251 -2.14 16.45 2.50
N ARG A 252 -1.86 15.31 1.87
CA ARG A 252 -0.96 15.26 0.71
C ARG A 252 -1.79 15.24 -0.55
N VAL A 253 -1.34 15.99 -1.55
CA VAL A 253 -1.92 16.03 -2.89
C VAL A 253 -0.84 15.68 -3.90
N ASN A 254 -1.25 15.29 -5.11
CA ASN A 254 -0.32 14.93 -6.17
C ASN A 254 0.19 16.19 -6.90
N THR A 255 1.24 16.82 -6.35
CA THR A 255 1.82 18.05 -6.89
C THR A 255 2.21 17.93 -8.37
N GLU A 256 2.84 16.82 -8.78
CA GLU A 256 3.24 16.65 -10.19
C GLU A 256 2.04 16.62 -11.15
N LEU A 257 0.94 16.00 -10.74
CA LEU A 257 -0.29 15.98 -11.53
C LEU A 257 -0.89 17.38 -11.64
N ILE A 258 -0.96 18.09 -10.52
CA ILE A 258 -1.51 19.45 -10.43
C ILE A 258 -0.70 20.42 -11.30
N GLU A 259 0.63 20.37 -11.24
CA GLU A 259 1.50 21.23 -12.05
C GLU A 259 1.35 20.96 -13.55
N ARG A 260 1.20 19.70 -13.95
CA ARG A 260 0.92 19.35 -15.36
C ARG A 260 -0.43 19.85 -15.82
N GLU A 261 -1.45 19.78 -14.97
CA GLU A 261 -2.78 20.32 -15.26
C GLU A 261 -2.74 21.85 -15.40
N ALA A 262 -2.04 22.53 -14.49
CA ALA A 262 -1.85 23.98 -14.55
C ALA A 262 -1.20 24.42 -15.87
N ALA A 263 -0.18 23.69 -16.34
CA ALA A 263 0.57 24.02 -17.56
C ALA A 263 -0.23 23.94 -18.87
N ILE A 264 -1.38 23.24 -18.88
CA ILE A 264 -2.20 23.08 -20.08
C ILE A 264 -3.52 23.86 -20.02
N LEU A 265 -3.85 24.47 -18.88
CA LEU A 265 -5.12 25.14 -18.66
C LEU A 265 -5.11 26.54 -19.28
N ASP A 266 -6.07 26.84 -20.16
CA ASP A 266 -6.26 28.22 -20.63
C ASP A 266 -7.03 29.03 -19.58
N VAL A 267 -6.32 29.95 -18.94
CA VAL A 267 -6.83 30.76 -17.82
C VAL A 267 -7.05 32.22 -18.18
N ARG A 268 -6.85 32.63 -19.45
CA ARG A 268 -6.85 34.06 -19.84
C ARG A 268 -8.13 34.81 -19.49
N GLU A 269 -9.26 34.13 -19.56
CA GLU A 269 -10.58 34.69 -19.25
C GLU A 269 -10.94 34.61 -17.76
N ARG A 270 -10.09 34.01 -16.93
CA ARG A 270 -10.35 33.90 -15.49
C ARG A 270 -9.99 35.21 -14.77
N PRO A 271 -10.88 35.74 -13.90
CA PRO A 271 -10.65 37.01 -13.22
C PRO A 271 -9.32 37.12 -12.47
N TYR A 272 -8.84 36.06 -11.81
CA TYR A 272 -7.54 36.13 -11.12
C TYR A 272 -6.38 36.37 -12.10
N ALA A 273 -6.39 35.73 -13.27
CA ALA A 273 -5.35 35.85 -14.28
C ALA A 273 -5.38 37.25 -14.92
N GLN A 274 -6.57 37.77 -15.23
CA GLN A 274 -6.75 39.13 -15.73
C GLN A 274 -6.20 40.18 -14.73
N LYS A 275 -6.39 39.96 -13.42
CA LYS A 275 -5.84 40.84 -12.38
C LYS A 275 -4.31 40.77 -12.25
N LEU A 276 -3.70 39.65 -12.60
CA LEU A 276 -2.24 39.50 -12.66
C LEU A 276 -1.68 40.17 -13.92
N ASP A 277 -2.34 40.00 -15.07
CA ASP A 277 -2.00 40.70 -16.30
C ASP A 277 -2.11 42.24 -16.13
N GLU A 278 -3.14 42.72 -15.42
CA GLU A 278 -3.35 44.15 -15.14
C GLU A 278 -2.14 44.81 -14.47
N ILE A 279 -1.43 44.07 -13.62
CA ILE A 279 -0.25 44.54 -12.88
C ILE A 279 1.08 44.24 -13.59
N GLY A 280 1.03 43.68 -14.80
CA GLY A 280 2.21 43.32 -15.60
C GLY A 280 2.85 41.99 -15.20
N GLY A 281 2.07 41.03 -14.70
CA GLY A 281 2.54 39.67 -14.46
C GLY A 281 2.83 38.94 -15.77
N GLU A 282 4.02 38.34 -15.85
CA GLU A 282 4.42 37.51 -16.99
C GLU A 282 3.76 36.12 -16.92
N GLU A 283 3.95 35.30 -17.96
CA GLU A 283 3.29 34.00 -18.10
C GLU A 283 3.68 33.02 -16.98
N ASP A 284 4.92 33.09 -16.50
CA ASP A 284 5.43 32.28 -15.40
C ASP A 284 4.69 32.58 -14.08
N VAL A 285 4.41 33.86 -13.81
CA VAL A 285 3.64 34.30 -12.65
C VAL A 285 2.20 33.80 -12.71
N ILE A 286 1.59 33.83 -13.90
CA ILE A 286 0.23 33.33 -14.08
C ILE A 286 0.21 31.80 -13.94
N LEU A 287 1.21 31.10 -14.46
CA LEU A 287 1.35 29.65 -14.33
C LEU A 287 1.52 29.22 -12.86
N GLU A 288 2.40 29.88 -12.09
CA GLU A 288 2.59 29.63 -10.65
C GLU A 288 1.28 29.87 -9.88
N ALA A 289 0.60 30.98 -10.16
CA ALA A 289 -0.70 31.29 -9.57
C ALA A 289 -1.78 30.26 -9.91
N THR A 290 -1.75 29.70 -11.13
CA THR A 290 -2.65 28.63 -11.57
C THR A 290 -2.38 27.35 -10.78
N ALA A 291 -1.11 26.97 -10.63
CA ALA A 291 -0.72 25.81 -9.84
C ALA A 291 -1.14 25.96 -8.38
N ASP A 292 -0.88 27.10 -7.74
CA ASP A 292 -1.29 27.39 -6.36
C ASP A 292 -2.81 27.33 -6.20
N LEU A 293 -3.57 27.88 -7.17
CA LEU A 293 -5.03 27.82 -7.17
C LEU A 293 -5.56 26.37 -7.19
N LEU A 294 -5.01 25.53 -8.07
CA LEU A 294 -5.40 24.12 -8.17
C LEU A 294 -4.99 23.33 -6.92
N HIS A 295 -3.80 23.60 -6.35
CA HIS A 295 -3.39 23.03 -5.07
C HIS A 295 -4.40 23.35 -3.97
N ALA A 296 -4.79 24.62 -3.82
CA ALA A 296 -5.77 25.00 -2.80
C ALA A 296 -7.12 24.30 -3.00
N GLN A 297 -7.60 24.16 -4.24
CA GLN A 297 -8.84 23.45 -4.53
C GLN A 297 -8.76 21.97 -4.12
N GLU A 298 -7.68 21.29 -4.49
CA GLU A 298 -7.48 19.87 -4.14
C GLU A 298 -7.33 19.67 -2.63
N TYR A 299 -6.55 20.54 -1.97
CA TYR A 299 -6.42 20.53 -0.51
C TYR A 299 -7.77 20.75 0.19
N ILE A 300 -8.59 21.71 -0.27
CA ILE A 300 -9.92 21.95 0.30
C ILE A 300 -10.80 20.72 0.13
N ALA A 301 -10.80 20.10 -1.06
CA ALA A 301 -11.57 18.90 -1.34
C ALA A 301 -11.20 17.77 -0.36
N GLU A 302 -9.89 17.54 -0.16
CA GLU A 302 -9.40 16.52 0.79
C GLU A 302 -9.73 16.85 2.25
N LEU A 303 -9.54 18.10 2.68
CA LEU A 303 -9.84 18.55 4.05
C LEU A 303 -11.33 18.40 4.40
N ILE A 304 -12.22 18.70 3.45
CA ILE A 304 -13.68 18.58 3.63
C ILE A 304 -14.11 17.11 3.59
N LYS A 305 -13.54 16.31 2.68
CA LYS A 305 -13.82 14.88 2.54
C LYS A 305 -13.49 14.09 3.81
N ASP A 306 -12.46 14.50 4.54
CA ASP A 306 -12.09 13.94 5.85
C ASP A 306 -13.04 14.36 7.00
N CYS A 307 -13.99 15.28 6.77
CA CYS A 307 -14.78 15.94 7.82
C CYS A 307 -13.93 16.57 8.95
N THR A 308 -12.63 16.79 8.72
CA THR A 308 -11.71 17.42 9.68
C THR A 308 -11.89 18.92 9.73
N THR A 309 -12.39 19.47 8.63
CA THR A 309 -12.56 20.90 8.38
C THR A 309 -13.92 21.13 7.74
N SER A 310 -14.63 22.18 8.16
CA SER A 310 -15.86 22.59 7.50
C SER A 310 -15.59 23.63 6.41
N GLN A 311 -16.53 23.82 5.49
CA GLN A 311 -16.47 24.96 4.55
C GLN A 311 -16.39 26.31 5.30
N GLU A 312 -17.03 26.41 6.48
CA GLU A 312 -16.97 27.62 7.30
C GLU A 312 -15.56 27.93 7.82
N ASP A 313 -14.75 26.90 8.08
CA ASP A 313 -13.35 27.08 8.49
C ASP A 313 -12.50 27.66 7.36
N VAL A 314 -12.68 27.15 6.15
CA VAL A 314 -12.02 27.66 4.93
C VAL A 314 -12.46 29.10 4.65
N ASP A 315 -13.76 29.37 4.78
CA ASP A 315 -14.31 30.71 4.61
C ASP A 315 -13.78 31.68 5.67
N GLY A 316 -13.66 31.25 6.92
CA GLY A 316 -13.09 32.03 8.01
C GLY A 316 -11.63 32.41 7.74
N TYR A 317 -10.83 31.44 7.30
CA TYR A 317 -9.44 31.65 6.91
C TYR A 317 -9.32 32.60 5.71
N SER A 318 -10.15 32.40 4.69
CA SER A 318 -10.23 33.27 3.51
C SER A 318 -10.61 34.71 3.85
N LYS A 319 -11.60 34.91 4.75
CA LYS A 319 -12.01 36.23 5.25
C LYS A 319 -10.89 36.94 5.99
N ASN A 320 -10.12 36.21 6.81
CA ASN A 320 -8.98 36.79 7.52
C ASN A 320 -7.88 37.28 6.55
N HIS A 321 -7.60 36.48 5.52
CA HIS A 321 -6.67 36.83 4.45
C HIS A 321 -7.16 38.02 3.61
N MET A 322 -8.43 38.06 3.24
CA MET A 322 -9.05 39.22 2.56
C MET A 322 -8.90 40.50 3.39
N ARG A 323 -9.19 40.44 4.70
CA ARG A 323 -9.07 41.61 5.60
C ARG A 323 -7.64 42.11 5.69
N THR A 324 -6.69 41.19 5.88
CA THR A 324 -5.26 41.51 6.02
C THR A 324 -4.69 42.08 4.72
N HIS A 325 -5.05 41.47 3.58
CA HIS A 325 -4.70 41.95 2.25
C HIS A 325 -5.23 43.37 2.01
N SER A 326 -6.51 43.61 2.30
CA SER A 326 -7.14 44.91 2.08
C SER A 326 -6.46 46.02 2.89
N ALA A 327 -6.14 45.76 4.17
CA ALA A 327 -5.45 46.71 5.02
C ALA A 327 -4.05 47.04 4.51
N HIS A 328 -3.25 46.01 4.19
CA HIS A 328 -1.89 46.20 3.69
C HIS A 328 -1.88 46.87 2.30
N ARG A 329 -2.82 46.52 1.42
CA ARG A 329 -2.99 47.20 0.14
C ARG A 329 -3.28 48.69 0.34
N SER A 330 -4.17 49.05 1.26
CA SER A 330 -4.47 50.45 1.56
C SER A 330 -3.26 51.23 2.09
N GLU A 331 -2.46 50.60 2.96
CA GLU A 331 -1.20 51.15 3.46
C GLU A 331 -0.23 51.45 2.30
N VAL A 332 0.09 50.45 1.49
CA VAL A 332 1.03 50.61 0.37
C VAL A 332 0.50 51.59 -0.69
N MET A 333 -0.82 51.60 -0.94
CA MET A 333 -1.44 52.58 -1.83
C MET A 333 -1.28 54.03 -1.34
N SER A 334 -1.22 54.25 -0.03
CA SER A 334 -1.05 55.59 0.53
C SER A 334 0.33 56.18 0.27
N ASP A 335 1.33 55.32 0.08
CA ASP A 335 2.70 55.69 -0.28
C ASP A 335 2.90 55.82 -1.81
N CYS A 336 1.93 55.37 -2.60
CA CYS A 336 2.01 55.41 -4.05
C CYS A 336 1.52 56.75 -4.62
N ASP A 337 2.39 57.41 -5.38
CA ASP A 337 2.01 58.57 -6.18
C ASP A 337 1.08 58.15 -7.35
N GLN A 338 -0.21 58.47 -7.20
CA GLN A 338 -1.24 58.13 -8.19
C GLN A 338 -1.09 58.89 -9.53
N SER A 339 -0.23 59.91 -9.58
CA SER A 339 0.10 60.63 -10.83
C SER A 339 1.27 60.00 -11.60
N SER A 340 1.94 59.00 -11.02
CA SER A 340 3.04 58.29 -11.66
C SER A 340 2.60 57.53 -12.92
N PRO A 341 3.50 57.35 -13.90
CA PRO A 341 3.21 56.54 -15.09
C PRO A 341 2.71 55.14 -14.74
N ARG A 342 1.78 54.63 -15.55
CA ARG A 342 1.17 53.30 -15.36
C ARG A 342 2.19 52.19 -15.15
N THR A 343 3.30 52.22 -15.89
CA THR A 343 4.40 51.23 -15.79
C THR A 343 5.05 51.21 -14.40
N LYS A 344 5.19 52.36 -13.74
CA LYS A 344 5.71 52.42 -12.35
C LYS A 344 4.71 51.82 -11.36
N LEU A 345 3.42 52.11 -11.53
CA LEU A 345 2.36 51.56 -10.69
C LEU A 345 2.20 50.05 -10.87
N GLN A 346 2.36 49.54 -12.08
CA GLN A 346 2.43 48.11 -12.37
C GLN A 346 3.62 47.46 -11.67
N GLN A 347 4.83 48.03 -11.81
CA GLN A 347 6.02 47.52 -11.12
C GLN A 347 5.86 47.51 -9.60
N ALA A 348 5.25 48.54 -9.01
CA ALA A 348 4.94 48.58 -7.58
C ALA A 348 3.92 47.50 -7.18
N SER A 349 2.89 47.28 -8.00
CA SER A 349 1.84 46.28 -7.75
C SER A 349 2.38 44.85 -7.87
N LEU A 350 3.27 44.59 -8.83
CA LEU A 350 3.92 43.28 -8.97
C LEU A 350 4.86 42.99 -7.78
N LYS A 351 5.63 43.99 -7.33
CA LYS A 351 6.41 43.87 -6.08
C LYS A 351 5.52 43.58 -4.88
N PHE A 352 4.38 44.26 -4.79
CA PHE A 352 3.39 44.02 -3.75
C PHE A 352 2.86 42.58 -3.81
N TYR A 353 2.45 42.08 -4.98
CA TYR A 353 2.05 40.69 -5.18
C TYR A 353 3.10 39.69 -4.67
N HIS A 354 4.34 39.78 -5.14
CA HIS A 354 5.41 38.88 -4.69
C HIS A 354 5.70 39.01 -3.20
N SER A 355 5.61 40.22 -2.63
CA SER A 355 5.78 40.42 -1.18
C SER A 355 4.71 39.67 -0.39
N ARG A 356 3.46 39.66 -0.86
CA ARG A 356 2.37 38.91 -0.25
C ARG A 356 2.60 37.40 -0.38
N CYS A 357 3.01 36.92 -1.55
CA CYS A 357 3.29 35.50 -1.77
C CYS A 357 4.47 34.98 -0.92
N ARG A 358 5.40 35.85 -0.50
CA ARG A 358 6.55 35.50 0.34
C ARG A 358 6.32 35.58 1.86
N LEU A 359 5.13 35.99 2.30
CA LEU A 359 4.86 36.07 3.74
C LEU A 359 4.85 34.70 4.40
N ASP A 360 5.28 34.67 5.66
CA ASP A 360 5.16 33.48 6.50
C ASP A 360 3.69 33.01 6.54
N VAL A 361 3.51 31.70 6.39
CA VAL A 361 2.17 31.12 6.33
C VAL A 361 1.53 31.17 7.71
N VAL A 362 0.33 31.75 7.76
CA VAL A 362 -0.51 31.70 8.96
C VAL A 362 -1.08 30.28 9.08
N LYS A 363 -0.89 29.67 10.24
CA LYS A 363 -1.40 28.32 10.54
C LYS A 363 -2.90 28.20 10.26
N PHE A 364 -3.30 27.20 9.48
CA PHE A 364 -4.69 26.84 9.30
C PHE A 364 -5.13 25.88 10.43
N ARG A 365 -6.10 26.31 11.24
CA ARG A 365 -6.67 25.51 12.34
C ARG A 365 -5.56 24.94 13.27
N ASN A 366 -5.62 23.65 13.59
CA ASN A 366 -4.67 22.95 14.44
C ASN A 366 -3.54 22.25 13.66
N PHE A 367 -3.52 22.32 12.32
CA PHE A 367 -2.54 21.62 11.49
C PHE A 367 -1.11 22.10 11.75
N GLU A 368 -0.20 21.20 12.08
CA GLU A 368 1.21 21.49 12.44
C GLU A 368 1.86 22.45 11.43
N ASP A 369 1.69 22.15 10.14
CA ASP A 369 2.15 22.96 9.02
C ASP A 369 0.99 23.27 8.07
N THR A 370 1.09 24.39 7.35
CA THR A 370 0.16 24.79 6.29
C THR A 370 0.97 25.06 5.02
N PRO A 371 0.73 24.33 3.91
CA PRO A 371 1.45 24.53 2.66
C PRO A 371 1.36 25.96 2.14
N VAL A 372 2.42 26.45 1.52
CA VAL A 372 2.46 27.80 0.96
C VAL A 372 1.51 27.93 -0.23
N GLU A 373 1.43 26.86 -1.02
CA GLU A 373 0.59 26.70 -2.20
C GLU A 373 -0.88 26.78 -1.81
N PHE A 374 -1.26 26.15 -0.68
CA PHE A 374 -2.62 26.28 -0.13
C PHE A 374 -2.93 27.75 0.20
N ARG A 375 -2.04 28.43 0.93
CA ARG A 375 -2.28 29.83 1.33
C ARG A 375 -2.29 30.78 0.14
N ASN A 376 -1.38 30.64 -0.81
CA ASN A 376 -1.35 31.45 -2.03
C ASN A 376 -2.59 31.17 -2.90
N GLY A 377 -2.96 29.90 -3.03
CA GLY A 377 -4.16 29.52 -3.75
C GLY A 377 -5.42 30.16 -3.18
N ILE A 378 -5.53 30.34 -1.85
CA ILE A 378 -6.62 31.14 -1.25
C ILE A 378 -6.62 32.60 -1.77
N TYR A 379 -5.46 33.25 -1.95
CA TYR A 379 -5.42 34.58 -2.58
C TYR A 379 -5.92 34.54 -4.03
N HIS A 380 -5.55 33.51 -4.77
CA HIS A 380 -6.02 33.34 -6.15
C HIS A 380 -7.51 33.03 -6.23
N MET A 381 -8.07 32.23 -5.30
CA MET A 381 -9.51 32.01 -5.17
C MET A 381 -10.27 33.32 -4.85
N LEU A 382 -9.73 34.14 -3.94
CA LEU A 382 -10.30 35.45 -3.61
C LEU A 382 -10.21 36.43 -4.80
N ALA A 383 -9.11 36.39 -5.55
CA ALA A 383 -8.94 37.17 -6.77
C ALA A 383 -9.88 36.71 -7.89
N ASP A 384 -10.21 35.42 -7.94
CA ASP A 384 -11.11 34.86 -8.94
C ASP A 384 -12.60 35.06 -8.62
N ALA A 385 -12.92 35.32 -7.35
CA ALA A 385 -14.29 35.57 -6.91
C ALA A 385 -14.87 36.86 -7.52
N VAL A 386 -16.05 36.74 -8.13
CA VAL A 386 -16.81 37.88 -8.67
C VAL A 386 -17.69 38.44 -7.56
N HIS A 387 -17.48 39.72 -7.22
CA HIS A 387 -18.25 40.40 -6.18
C HIS A 387 -19.20 41.45 -6.79
N ALA A 388 -20.42 41.54 -6.24
CA ALA A 388 -21.38 42.57 -6.65
C ALA A 388 -20.97 44.00 -6.25
N SER A 389 -19.97 44.15 -5.37
CA SER A 389 -19.47 45.44 -4.91
C SER A 389 -17.99 45.56 -5.24
N PRO A 390 -17.57 46.55 -6.07
CA PRO A 390 -16.17 46.77 -6.39
C PRO A 390 -15.28 47.03 -5.17
N ALA A 391 -15.86 47.58 -4.09
CA ALA A 391 -15.13 47.81 -2.83
C ALA A 391 -14.80 46.52 -2.06
N LYS A 392 -15.38 45.38 -2.45
CA LYS A 392 -15.14 44.06 -1.86
C LYS A 392 -14.27 43.17 -2.75
N GLU A 393 -13.86 43.66 -3.91
CA GLU A 393 -13.02 42.89 -4.82
C GLU A 393 -11.59 42.78 -4.30
N PHE A 394 -11.03 41.58 -4.43
CA PHE A 394 -9.63 41.33 -4.17
C PHE A 394 -8.80 41.82 -5.37
N HIS A 395 -8.01 42.87 -5.18
CA HIS A 395 -7.15 43.46 -6.20
C HIS A 395 -5.68 43.41 -5.82
N TRP A 396 -4.82 43.18 -6.82
CA TRP A 396 -3.37 43.33 -6.66
C TRP A 396 -2.87 44.75 -7.01
N ARG A 397 -3.59 45.43 -7.91
CA ARG A 397 -3.27 46.78 -8.35
C ARG A 397 -3.20 47.80 -7.22
N LEU A 398 -2.28 48.75 -7.27
CA LEU A 398 -2.11 49.83 -6.29
C LEU A 398 -2.68 51.19 -6.75
N TRP A 399 -3.67 51.14 -7.64
CA TRP A 399 -4.49 52.27 -8.07
C TRP A 399 -5.98 51.96 -7.88
N LYS A 400 -6.82 52.99 -7.98
CA LYS A 400 -8.28 52.86 -7.90
C LYS A 400 -8.86 52.33 -9.20
#